data_AF-A0A2X2BFT4-F1
#
_entry.id   AF-A0A2X2BFT4-F1
#
_cell.length_a   1.000
_cell.length_b   1.000
_cell.length_c   1.000
_cell.angle_alpha   90.00
_cell.angle_beta   90.00
_cell.angle_gamma   90.00
#
_symmetry.space_group_name_H-M   'P 1'
#
loop_
_entity.id
_entity.type
_entity.pdbx_description
1 polymer ?
#
loop_
_entity_poly.entity_id
_entity_poly.type
_entity_poly.pdbx_seq_one_letter_code
_entity_poly.pdbx_strand_id
1 'polypeptide(L)'
;MGKMTFVVEYKDGKEPSVNAGKEILGGRLTAVAFYDYRDDLLTQDEAQAVNNSIEFTVLRDYCEEFEVDFDEVVAKLESPL
;
A
#
# COMPACT_ATOMS: atom_id res chain seq x y z
N MET A 1 5.30 -5.26 18.35
CA MET A 1 6.26 -5.91 17.42
C MET A 1 6.14 -5.21 16.08
N GLY A 2 7.26 -4.81 15.47
CA GLY A 2 7.25 -4.15 14.16
C GLY A 2 6.98 -5.12 13.01
N LYS A 3 6.46 -4.61 11.89
CA LYS A 3 6.35 -5.31 10.61
C LYS A 3 7.16 -4.54 9.58
N MET A 4 7.75 -5.25 8.62
CA MET A 4 8.46 -4.67 7.48
C MET A 4 7.99 -5.38 6.22
N THR A 5 7.86 -4.61 5.14
CA THR A 5 7.55 -5.13 3.80
C THR A 5 8.79 -5.00 2.94
N PHE A 6 9.18 -6.07 2.27
CA PHE A 6 10.28 -6.10 1.32
C PHE A 6 9.74 -6.47 -0.05
N VAL A 7 10.19 -5.75 -1.08
CA VAL A 7 10.05 -6.16 -2.48
C VAL A 7 11.37 -6.78 -2.90
N VAL A 8 11.33 -8.04 -3.33
CA VAL A 8 12.53 -8.80 -3.69
C VAL A 8 12.36 -9.35 -5.09
N GLU A 9 13.30 -9.02 -5.98
CA GLU A 9 13.35 -9.57 -7.33
C GLU A 9 14.07 -10.92 -7.30
N TYR A 10 13.41 -11.95 -7.83
CA TYR A 10 13.97 -13.29 -7.99
C TYR A 10 14.21 -13.58 -9.47
N LYS A 11 15.21 -14.42 -9.76
CA LYS A 11 15.34 -15.01 -11.11
C LYS A 11 14.20 -16.00 -11.34
N ASP A 12 13.77 -16.16 -12.58
CA ASP A 12 12.70 -17.09 -12.96
C ASP A 12 12.94 -18.52 -12.42
N GLY A 13 11.95 -19.04 -11.69
CA GLY A 13 11.99 -20.35 -11.05
C GLY A 13 12.90 -20.43 -9.80
N LYS A 14 13.36 -19.29 -9.27
CA LYS A 14 14.15 -19.19 -8.02
C LYS A 14 13.37 -18.52 -6.89
N GLU A 15 12.06 -18.37 -7.04
CA GLU A 15 11.17 -17.88 -6.00
C GLU A 15 11.17 -18.85 -4.80
N PRO A 16 11.11 -18.32 -3.56
CA PRO A 16 11.03 -19.17 -2.38
C PRO A 16 9.67 -19.86 -2.29
N SER A 17 9.65 -21.08 -1.74
CA SER A 17 8.38 -21.70 -1.36
C SER A 17 7.72 -20.92 -0.22
N VAL A 18 6.42 -20.68 -0.37
CA VAL A 18 5.56 -20.03 0.62
C VAL A 18 4.68 -21.09 1.28
N ASN A 19 4.75 -21.18 2.62
CA ASN A 19 3.95 -22.12 3.40
C ASN A 19 3.67 -21.59 4.82
N ALA A 20 2.70 -22.21 5.48
CA ALA A 20 2.38 -21.88 6.87
C ALA A 20 3.56 -22.23 7.78
N GLY A 21 3.94 -21.31 8.66
CA GLY A 21 5.07 -21.49 9.58
C GLY A 21 6.43 -21.10 9.00
N LYS A 22 6.49 -20.61 7.75
CA LYS A 22 7.73 -20.04 7.20
C LYS A 22 8.20 -18.85 8.03
N GLU A 23 9.49 -18.83 8.34
CA GLU A 23 10.17 -17.67 8.92
C GLU A 23 11.07 -17.00 7.87
N ILE A 24 11.09 -15.67 7.90
CA ILE A 24 11.95 -14.82 7.07
C ILE A 24 12.72 -13.89 8.01
N LEU A 25 14.05 -13.98 8.02
CA LEU A 25 14.94 -13.15 8.85
C LEU A 25 14.54 -13.14 10.35
N GLY A 26 14.07 -14.28 10.87
CA GLY A 26 13.62 -14.41 12.28
C GLY A 26 12.22 -13.88 12.57
N GLY A 27 11.49 -13.40 11.55
CA GLY A 27 10.07 -13.04 11.64
C GLY A 27 9.18 -14.13 11.06
N ARG A 28 7.98 -14.32 11.64
CA ARG A 28 6.95 -15.20 11.08
C ARG A 28 6.35 -14.58 9.83
N LEU A 29 6.30 -15.32 8.72
CA LEU A 29 5.61 -14.89 7.50
C LEU A 29 4.10 -14.79 7.76
N THR A 30 3.54 -13.57 7.69
CA THR A 30 2.11 -13.32 7.95
C THR A 30 1.30 -12.89 6.74
N ALA A 31 1.95 -12.43 5.67
CA ALA A 31 1.32 -12.01 4.42
C ALA A 31 2.30 -12.23 3.26
N VAL A 32 1.76 -12.58 2.09
CA VAL A 32 2.48 -12.71 0.81
C VAL A 32 1.55 -12.20 -0.28
N ALA A 33 2.11 -11.44 -1.23
CA ALA A 33 1.47 -11.13 -2.50
C ALA A 33 2.22 -11.90 -3.61
N PHE A 34 1.47 -12.53 -4.52
CA PHE A 34 2.01 -13.20 -5.72
C PHE A 34 1.93 -12.29 -6.95
N TYR A 35 1.85 -10.99 -6.70
CA TYR A 35 1.75 -9.92 -7.67
C TYR A 35 2.50 -8.71 -7.09
N ASP A 36 2.80 -7.72 -7.91
CA ASP A 36 3.37 -6.47 -7.42
C ASP A 36 2.27 -5.68 -6.70
N TYR A 37 2.34 -5.57 -5.37
CA TYR A 37 1.31 -4.87 -4.60
C TYR A 37 1.17 -3.39 -5.00
N ARG A 38 2.18 -2.82 -5.68
CA ARG A 38 2.15 -1.44 -6.18
C ARG A 38 1.18 -1.28 -7.35
N ASP A 39 0.81 -2.36 -8.04
CA ASP A 39 -0.15 -2.33 -9.15
C ASP A 39 -1.57 -1.95 -8.67
N ASP A 40 -1.88 -2.17 -7.39
CA ASP A 40 -3.16 -1.77 -6.77
C ASP A 40 -3.12 -0.32 -6.22
N LEU A 41 -1.98 0.35 -6.29
CA LEU A 41 -1.80 1.70 -5.78
C LEU A 41 -1.84 2.71 -6.94
N LEU A 42 -2.28 3.93 -6.65
CA LEU A 42 -2.21 5.02 -7.62
C LEU A 42 -0.74 5.35 -7.90
N THR A 43 -0.36 5.39 -9.17
CA THR A 43 0.91 6.03 -9.55
C THR A 43 0.91 7.50 -9.13
N GLN A 44 2.10 8.12 -9.10
CA GLN A 44 2.22 9.53 -8.73
C GLN A 44 1.34 10.44 -9.61
N ASP A 45 1.32 10.19 -10.92
CA ASP A 45 0.54 11.00 -11.86
C ASP A 45 -0.97 10.78 -11.68
N GLU A 46 -1.40 9.55 -11.40
CA GLU A 46 -2.80 9.24 -11.11
C GLU A 46 -3.26 9.85 -9.77
N ALA A 47 -2.43 9.77 -8.73
CA ALA A 47 -2.68 10.40 -7.45
C ALA A 47 -2.83 11.93 -7.61
N GLN A 48 -1.94 12.55 -8.38
CA GLN A 48 -2.01 13.99 -8.67
C GLN A 48 -3.26 14.36 -9.48
N ALA A 49 -3.66 13.53 -10.45
CA ALA A 49 -4.88 13.74 -11.23
C ALA A 49 -6.13 13.70 -10.33
N VAL A 50 -6.19 12.73 -9.42
CA VAL A 50 -7.24 12.64 -8.40
C VAL A 50 -7.21 13.87 -7.48
N ASN A 51 -6.04 14.21 -6.96
CA ASN A 51 -5.85 15.34 -6.04
C ASN A 51 -6.33 16.68 -6.63
N ASN A 52 -6.02 16.92 -7.91
CA ASN A 52 -6.43 18.14 -8.63
C ASN A 52 -7.93 18.16 -8.98
N SER A 53 -8.63 17.03 -8.91
CA SER A 53 -10.05 16.89 -9.27
C SER A 53 -10.98 16.91 -8.06
N ILE A 54 -10.45 16.78 -6.85
CA ILE A 54 -11.22 16.70 -5.61
C ILE A 54 -11.48 18.11 -5.05
N GLU A 55 -12.73 18.39 -4.69
CA GLU A 55 -13.06 19.49 -3.76
C GLU A 55 -12.82 19.01 -2.32
N PHE A 56 -11.75 19.48 -1.67
CA PHE A 56 -11.34 18.98 -0.35
C PHE A 56 -12.36 19.23 0.76
N THR A 57 -13.24 20.22 0.61
CA THR A 57 -14.38 20.41 1.52
C THR A 57 -15.36 19.25 1.44
N VAL A 58 -15.66 18.77 0.22
CA VAL A 58 -16.53 17.61 -0.01
C VAL A 58 -15.84 16.33 0.44
N LEU A 59 -14.52 16.19 0.19
CA LEU A 59 -13.75 15.06 0.70
C LEU A 59 -13.83 14.96 2.23
N ARG A 60 -13.74 16.09 2.94
CA ARG A 60 -13.84 16.12 4.40
C ARG A 60 -15.18 15.59 4.90
N ASP A 61 -16.28 16.02 4.29
CA ASP A 61 -17.63 15.54 4.66
C ASP A 61 -17.72 14.01 4.50
N TYR A 62 -17.18 13.46 3.41
CA TYR A 62 -17.13 12.02 3.21
C TYR A 62 -16.15 11.31 4.15
N CYS A 63 -15.02 11.93 4.51
CA CYS A 63 -14.11 11.38 5.51
C CYS A 63 -14.80 11.22 6.86
N GLU A 64 -15.61 12.20 7.27
CA GLU A 64 -16.45 12.12 8.47
C GLU A 64 -17.53 11.02 8.34
N GLU A 65 -18.21 10.93 7.19
CA GLU A 65 -19.23 9.90 6.94
C GLU A 65 -18.68 8.46 7.00
N PHE A 66 -17.50 8.23 6.41
CA PHE A 66 -16.87 6.91 6.36
C PHE A 66 -15.94 6.63 7.55
N GLU A 67 -15.89 7.52 8.55
CA GLU A 67 -15.03 7.41 9.74
C GLU A 67 -13.55 7.20 9.38
N VAL A 68 -13.05 7.89 8.34
CA VAL A 68 -11.65 7.85 7.93
C VAL A 68 -10.94 9.16 8.25
N ASP A 69 -9.66 9.09 8.59
CA ASP A 69 -8.85 10.26 8.93
C ASP A 69 -8.55 11.09 7.67
N PHE A 70 -9.05 12.34 7.65
CA PHE A 70 -8.87 13.24 6.50
C PHE A 70 -7.40 13.53 6.22
N ASP A 71 -6.61 13.82 7.26
CA ASP A 71 -5.19 14.17 7.10
C ASP A 71 -4.40 12.97 6.57
N GLU A 72 -4.74 11.75 7.00
CA GLU A 72 -4.14 10.51 6.48
C GLU A 72 -4.49 10.29 4.99
N VAL A 73 -5.73 10.56 4.58
CA VAL A 73 -6.13 10.45 3.17
C VAL A 73 -5.40 11.47 2.31
N VAL A 74 -5.32 12.74 2.74
CA VAL A 74 -4.58 13.77 2.02
C VAL A 74 -3.09 13.43 1.92
N ALA A 75 -2.48 12.98 3.02
CA ALA A 75 -1.08 12.56 3.01
C ALA A 75 -0.81 11.41 2.03
N LYS A 76 -1.75 10.47 1.87
CA LYS A 76 -1.65 9.37 0.89
C LYS A 76 -1.75 9.86 -0.55
N LEU A 77 -2.51 10.92 -0.82
CA LEU A 77 -2.60 11.53 -2.15
C LEU A 77 -1.35 12.35 -2.50
N GLU A 78 -0.67 12.92 -1.49
CA GLU A 78 0.52 13.75 -1.67
C GLU A 78 1.85 12.98 -1.61
N SER A 79 1.86 11.78 -1.00
CA SER A 79 3.08 11.00 -0.84
C SER A 79 3.50 10.37 -2.17
N PRO A 80 4.75 10.55 -2.61
CA PRO A 80 5.32 9.71 -3.67
C PRO A 80 5.40 8.27 -3.16
N LEU A 81 4.92 7.31 -3.96
CA LEU A 81 5.21 5.89 -3.76
C LEU A 81 6.69 5.58 -4.05
#